data_AF-A0A5D2IC65-F1
#
_entry.id   AF-A0A5D2IC65-F1
#
_cell.length_a   1.000
_cell.length_b   1.000
_cell.length_c   1.000
_cell.angle_alpha   90.00
_cell.angle_beta   90.00
_cell.angle_gamma   90.00
#
_symmetry.space_group_name_H-M   'P 1'
#
loop_
_entity.id
_entity.type
_entity.pdbx_description
1 polymer ?
#
loop_
_entity_poly.entity_id
_entity_poly.type
_entity_poly.pdbx_seq_one_letter_code
_entity_poly.pdbx_strand_id
1 'polypeptide(L)'
;MATAFSPSKFAAQPSPLNTTSQNNPLTIPTTASPFLGSTRKLIRLSSSSNLNLRRGSETVVKENKSKSTPNLLITKEEGLELYEDMVLGRAVGTAFDKCAQMYYDRKMFGLVDLYNGQEAVSTGFIKLLKQQDSIVYAYPDHVQALSKGVPARAILSELLRKATGCCRGQGGSLNIFSREHNVLGGLDFIWEGIPIATGVAFRSKYKREVLKEADCDQVTLAFFWHGTCDNVQFYECLNVAALWKLPIVFVVENSV
;
A
#
# COMPACT_ATOMS: atom_id res chain seq x y z
N MET A 1 -47.24 7.95 1.60
CA MET A 1 -48.03 7.62 2.80
C MET A 1 -47.14 6.79 3.71
N ALA A 2 -46.72 7.39 4.82
CA ALA A 2 -45.85 6.78 5.81
C ALA A 2 -46.68 5.86 6.74
N THR A 3 -46.17 4.69 7.07
CA THR A 3 -46.70 3.83 8.14
C THR A 3 -45.71 3.79 9.29
N ALA A 4 -46.18 4.25 10.43
CA ALA A 4 -45.42 4.61 11.62
C ALA A 4 -44.96 3.40 12.45
N PHE A 5 -43.79 3.56 13.07
CA PHE A 5 -43.26 2.74 14.16
C PHE A 5 -44.07 2.94 15.45
N SER A 6 -44.33 1.86 16.18
CA SER A 6 -44.86 1.87 17.56
C SER A 6 -43.84 1.21 18.50
N PRO A 7 -43.37 1.88 19.57
CA PRO A 7 -42.44 1.29 20.53
C PRO A 7 -43.19 0.76 21.75
N SER A 8 -43.16 -0.56 21.98
CA SER A 8 -43.61 -1.17 23.23
C SER A 8 -42.47 -1.26 24.25
N LYS A 9 -42.79 -0.76 25.45
CA LYS A 9 -42.00 -0.62 26.67
C LYS A 9 -41.28 -1.90 27.11
N PHE A 10 -39.97 -1.82 27.36
CA PHE A 10 -39.27 -2.63 28.34
C PHE A 10 -38.70 -1.70 29.41
N ALA A 11 -39.31 -1.73 30.59
CA ALA A 11 -38.81 -1.08 31.79
C ALA A 11 -38.13 -2.15 32.65
N ALA A 12 -36.83 -2.00 32.90
CA ALA A 12 -36.11 -2.72 33.95
C ALA A 12 -35.49 -1.68 34.89
N GLN A 13 -35.83 -1.77 36.17
CA GLN A 13 -35.35 -0.88 37.22
C GLN A 13 -33.93 -1.26 37.71
N PRO A 14 -33.16 -0.32 38.27
CA PRO A 14 -31.76 -0.50 38.62
C PRO A 14 -31.57 -1.12 40.02
N SER A 15 -30.58 -2.00 40.16
CA SER A 15 -30.12 -2.54 41.46
C SER A 15 -28.99 -1.67 42.06
N PRO A 16 -28.85 -1.62 43.41
CA PRO A 16 -28.15 -0.53 44.09
C PRO A 16 -26.63 -0.74 44.21
N LEU A 17 -25.89 0.37 44.14
CA LEU A 17 -24.48 0.49 44.52
C LEU A 17 -24.33 0.28 46.04
N ASN A 18 -23.35 -0.54 46.44
CA ASN A 18 -22.79 -0.49 47.78
C ASN A 18 -21.26 -0.49 47.72
N THR A 19 -20.67 0.56 48.28
CA THR A 19 -19.25 0.85 48.38
C THR A 19 -18.71 0.40 49.73
N THR A 20 -17.60 -0.35 49.75
CA THR A 20 -16.43 -0.07 50.63
C THR A 20 -15.27 -1.03 50.36
N SER A 21 -14.11 -0.42 50.03
CA SER A 21 -12.76 -0.75 50.50
C SER A 21 -12.13 -2.11 50.14
N GLN A 22 -11.12 -2.10 49.27
CA GLN A 22 -9.69 -2.15 49.67
C GLN A 22 -8.76 -1.94 48.46
N ASN A 23 -7.78 -1.06 48.64
CA ASN A 23 -6.70 -0.74 47.70
C ASN A 23 -5.72 -1.92 47.56
N ASN A 24 -5.36 -2.29 46.33
CA ASN A 24 -4.00 -2.68 45.94
C ASN A 24 -3.91 -2.84 44.40
N PRO A 25 -2.95 -2.22 43.69
CA PRO A 25 -2.81 -2.35 42.25
C PRO A 25 -2.14 -3.70 41.91
N LEU A 26 -2.83 -4.52 41.13
CA LEU A 26 -2.27 -5.74 40.55
C LEU A 26 -1.29 -5.37 39.43
N THR A 27 0.00 -5.49 39.74
CA THR A 27 1.12 -5.41 38.82
C THR A 27 1.05 -6.57 37.81
N ILE A 28 0.80 -6.26 36.54
CA ILE A 28 0.92 -7.22 35.44
C ILE A 28 2.39 -7.20 34.97
N PRO A 29 3.10 -8.33 34.94
CA PRO A 29 4.49 -8.37 34.51
C PRO A 29 4.61 -8.09 33.01
N THR A 30 5.29 -7.00 32.67
CA THR A 30 5.81 -6.70 31.33
C THR A 30 6.90 -7.69 30.95
N THR A 31 6.58 -8.65 30.08
CA THR A 31 7.56 -9.34 29.25
C THR A 31 7.32 -8.97 27.80
N ALA A 32 7.94 -7.85 27.40
CA ALA A 32 8.01 -7.45 26.00
C ALA A 32 8.96 -8.38 25.25
N SER A 33 8.45 -9.15 24.30
CA SER A 33 9.26 -9.81 23.28
C SER A 33 9.72 -8.76 22.26
N PRO A 34 11.01 -8.68 21.89
CA PRO A 34 11.45 -7.75 20.86
C PRO A 34 11.06 -8.32 19.49
N PHE A 35 9.98 -7.81 18.93
CA PHE A 35 9.69 -7.95 17.51
C PHE A 35 10.72 -7.13 16.75
N LEU A 36 11.43 -7.77 15.81
CA LEU A 36 12.60 -7.23 15.11
C LEU A 36 12.18 -6.17 14.07
N GLY A 37 11.75 -5.00 14.55
CA GLY A 37 11.54 -3.82 13.72
C GLY A 37 12.88 -3.14 13.44
N SER A 38 13.38 -3.28 12.21
CA SER A 38 14.58 -2.59 11.74
C SER A 38 14.34 -1.07 11.70
N THR A 39 14.83 -0.35 12.70
CA THR A 39 15.04 1.09 12.61
C THR A 39 16.38 1.34 11.92
N ARG A 40 16.39 1.56 10.60
CA ARG A 40 17.54 2.17 9.92
C ARG A 40 17.12 3.33 9.02
N LYS A 41 17.78 4.47 9.23
CA LYS A 41 17.64 5.71 8.46
C LYS A 41 18.00 5.45 6.99
N LEU A 42 17.11 5.85 6.08
CA LEU A 42 17.34 5.87 4.63
C LEU A 42 18.43 6.89 4.26
N ILE A 43 19.43 6.44 3.50
CA ILE A 43 20.45 7.29 2.86
C ILE A 43 20.06 7.44 1.39
N ARG A 44 19.97 8.69 0.90
CA ARG A 44 19.71 9.04 -0.50
C ARG A 44 21.02 9.09 -1.29
N LEU A 45 21.00 8.65 -2.55
CA LEU A 45 22.07 8.91 -3.50
C LEU A 45 21.56 9.69 -4.72
N SER A 46 22.28 10.74 -5.10
CA SER A 46 22.13 11.45 -6.36
C SER A 46 23.41 11.27 -7.18
N SER A 47 23.32 10.85 -8.44
CA SER A 47 24.41 11.11 -9.39
C SER A 47 23.91 11.15 -10.83
N SER A 48 24.43 12.14 -11.55
CA SER A 48 24.27 12.32 -12.99
C SER A 48 25.65 12.14 -13.62
N SER A 49 25.76 11.41 -14.73
CA SER A 49 26.95 11.49 -15.59
C SER A 49 26.64 11.15 -17.06
N ASN A 50 27.14 12.02 -17.94
CA ASN A 50 27.05 11.95 -19.39
C ASN A 50 28.14 11.03 -19.96
N LEU A 51 27.84 10.28 -21.04
CA LEU A 51 28.77 9.40 -21.75
C LEU A 51 29.09 9.96 -23.15
N ASN A 52 30.38 10.09 -23.46
CA ASN A 52 30.89 10.33 -24.81
C ASN A 52 31.53 9.05 -25.36
N LEU A 53 31.16 8.71 -26.60
CA LEU A 53 31.52 7.47 -27.28
C LEU A 53 32.68 7.70 -28.27
N ARG A 54 33.75 6.89 -28.20
CA ARG A 54 34.71 6.73 -29.30
C ARG A 54 35.11 5.26 -29.47
N ARG A 55 35.48 4.95 -30.72
CA ARG A 55 35.31 3.69 -31.47
C ARG A 55 36.65 2.99 -31.71
N GLY A 56 36.65 1.66 -31.58
CA GLY A 56 37.39 0.72 -32.45
C GLY A 56 38.76 0.21 -31.99
N SER A 57 38.88 -1.11 -31.76
CA SER A 57 39.60 -2.09 -32.60
C SER A 57 40.02 -3.34 -31.81
N GLU A 58 39.68 -4.52 -32.34
CA GLU A 58 39.82 -5.84 -31.70
C GLU A 58 41.25 -6.37 -31.78
N THR A 59 41.78 -6.89 -30.66
CA THR A 59 42.87 -7.88 -30.65
C THR A 59 42.68 -8.91 -29.52
N VAL A 60 42.56 -10.17 -29.93
CA VAL A 60 42.82 -11.46 -29.24
C VAL A 60 42.71 -11.47 -27.70
N VAL A 61 41.61 -12.00 -27.17
CA VAL A 61 41.40 -12.21 -25.73
C VAL A 61 41.86 -13.62 -25.31
N LYS A 62 42.98 -13.69 -24.59
CA LYS A 62 43.27 -14.78 -23.64
C LYS A 62 42.11 -14.85 -22.64
N GLU A 63 41.53 -16.04 -22.43
CA GLU A 63 40.58 -16.28 -21.33
C GLU A 63 41.29 -16.12 -19.98
N ASN A 64 41.37 -14.87 -19.53
CA ASN A 64 41.49 -14.56 -18.13
C ASN A 64 40.09 -14.71 -17.54
N LYS A 65 39.89 -15.68 -16.62
CA LYS A 65 38.77 -15.66 -15.68
C LYS A 65 38.86 -14.36 -14.87
N SER A 66 38.33 -13.28 -15.44
CA SER A 66 38.06 -12.08 -14.67
C SER A 66 36.99 -12.47 -13.66
N LYS A 67 37.28 -12.26 -12.38
CA LYS A 67 36.22 -12.13 -11.38
C LYS A 67 35.42 -10.91 -11.82
N SER A 68 34.39 -11.12 -12.63
CA SER A 68 33.42 -10.07 -12.91
C SER A 68 32.72 -9.81 -11.58
N THR A 69 33.12 -8.76 -10.89
CA THR A 69 32.21 -8.11 -9.95
C THR A 69 31.01 -7.69 -10.80
N PRO A 70 29.84 -8.31 -10.66
CA PRO A 70 28.67 -7.80 -11.35
C PRO A 70 28.52 -6.35 -10.90
N ASN A 71 28.36 -5.42 -11.84
CA ASN A 71 27.89 -4.07 -11.55
C ASN A 71 26.46 -4.22 -11.01
N LEU A 72 26.34 -4.60 -9.74
CA LEU A 72 25.05 -4.73 -9.07
C LEU A 72 24.56 -3.32 -8.79
N LEU A 73 23.45 -2.97 -9.42
CA LEU A 73 22.73 -1.72 -9.21
C LEU A 73 22.14 -1.62 -7.78
N ILE A 74 22.08 -2.75 -7.06
CA ILE A 74 21.43 -2.89 -5.76
C ILE A 74 22.38 -3.62 -4.81
N THR A 75 22.44 -3.17 -3.56
CA THR A 75 23.22 -3.84 -2.51
C THR A 75 22.58 -5.18 -2.12
N LYS A 76 23.35 -6.07 -1.47
CA LYS A 76 22.82 -7.36 -1.03
C LYS A 76 21.70 -7.17 0.00
N GLU A 77 21.86 -6.17 0.86
CA GLU A 77 20.91 -5.81 1.92
C GLU A 77 19.59 -5.32 1.34
N GLU A 78 19.64 -4.37 0.39
CA GLU A 78 18.44 -3.91 -0.33
C GLU A 78 17.78 -5.05 -1.11
N GLY A 79 18.56 -5.91 -1.76
CA GLY A 79 18.04 -7.09 -2.44
C GLY A 79 17.32 -8.06 -1.51
N LEU A 80 17.81 -8.23 -0.28
CA LEU A 80 17.16 -9.05 0.74
C LEU A 80 15.84 -8.42 1.21
N GLU A 81 15.82 -7.12 1.46
CA GLU A 81 14.60 -6.40 1.86
C GLU A 81 13.50 -6.49 0.79
N LEU A 82 13.86 -6.31 -0.49
CA LEU A 82 12.92 -6.46 -1.60
C LEU A 82 12.43 -7.91 -1.72
N TYR A 83 13.32 -8.89 -1.55
CA TYR A 83 12.95 -10.30 -1.61
C TYR A 83 12.01 -10.71 -0.48
N GLU A 84 12.28 -10.28 0.76
CA GLU A 84 11.43 -10.54 1.91
C GLU A 84 10.03 -9.95 1.74
N ASP A 85 9.94 -8.72 1.20
CA ASP A 85 8.65 -8.07 0.92
C ASP A 85 7.84 -8.81 -0.15
N MET A 86 8.48 -9.25 -1.24
CA MET A 86 7.83 -10.05 -2.28
C MET A 86 7.35 -11.41 -1.74
N VAL A 87 8.17 -12.09 -0.94
CA VAL A 87 7.81 -13.37 -0.31
C VAL A 87 6.66 -13.19 0.67
N LEU A 88 6.67 -12.09 1.44
CA LEU A 88 5.58 -11.74 2.34
C LEU A 88 4.28 -11.46 1.55
N GLY A 89 4.37 -10.71 0.45
CA GLY A 89 3.27 -10.49 -0.49
C GLY A 89 2.68 -11.79 -0.98
N ARG A 90 3.52 -12.73 -1.44
CA ARG A 90 3.10 -14.06 -1.89
C ARG A 90 2.46 -14.90 -0.77
N ALA A 91 3.00 -14.83 0.45
CA ALA A 91 2.46 -15.54 1.61
C ALA A 91 1.06 -15.02 1.97
N VAL A 92 0.85 -13.70 1.92
CA VAL A 92 -0.48 -13.10 2.08
C VAL A 92 -1.39 -13.48 0.92
N GLY A 93 -0.90 -13.48 -0.33
CA GLY A 93 -1.65 -13.97 -1.49
C GLY A 93 -2.14 -15.41 -1.31
N THR A 94 -1.32 -16.30 -0.76
CA THR A 94 -1.73 -17.67 -0.44
C THR A 94 -2.81 -17.72 0.66
N ALA A 95 -2.81 -16.77 1.60
CA ALA A 95 -3.91 -16.64 2.56
C ALA A 95 -5.20 -16.13 1.90
N PHE A 96 -5.09 -15.25 0.90
CA PHE A 96 -6.21 -14.82 0.06
C PHE A 96 -6.78 -15.99 -0.76
N ASP A 97 -5.93 -16.87 -1.33
CA ASP A 97 -6.38 -18.10 -2.01
C ASP A 97 -7.22 -18.99 -1.09
N LYS A 98 -6.81 -19.15 0.17
CA LYS A 98 -7.60 -19.89 1.18
C LYS A 98 -8.91 -19.18 1.50
N CYS A 99 -8.93 -17.86 1.54
CA CYS A 99 -10.16 -17.09 1.71
C CYS A 99 -11.11 -17.26 0.51
N ALA A 100 -10.57 -17.35 -0.71
CA ALA A 100 -11.35 -17.68 -1.90
C ALA A 100 -11.92 -19.11 -1.81
N GLN A 101 -11.19 -20.09 -1.28
CA GLN A 101 -11.75 -21.43 -0.98
C GLN A 101 -12.88 -21.35 0.05
N MET A 102 -12.71 -20.55 1.11
CA MET A 102 -13.76 -20.32 2.11
C MET A 102 -15.01 -19.63 1.54
N TYR A 103 -14.84 -18.83 0.48
CA TYR A 103 -15.97 -18.25 -0.25
C TYR A 103 -16.81 -19.33 -0.94
N TYR A 104 -16.17 -20.32 -1.61
CA TYR A 104 -16.88 -21.47 -2.18
C TYR A 104 -17.61 -22.31 -1.12
N ASP A 105 -17.01 -22.44 0.07
CA ASP A 105 -17.62 -23.07 1.24
C ASP A 105 -18.74 -22.23 1.89
N ARG A 106 -19.06 -21.03 1.37
CA ARG A 106 -20.00 -20.05 1.95
C ARG A 106 -19.65 -19.62 3.38
N LYS A 107 -18.38 -19.72 3.77
CA LYS A 107 -17.85 -19.27 5.07
C LYS A 107 -17.40 -17.82 5.06
N MET A 108 -17.27 -17.22 3.88
CA MET A 108 -16.89 -15.83 3.69
C MET A 108 -17.79 -15.19 2.63
N PHE A 109 -18.05 -13.89 2.77
CA PHE A 109 -18.79 -13.08 1.81
C PHE A 109 -17.86 -12.05 1.18
N GLY A 110 -17.94 -11.91 -0.15
CA GLY A 110 -17.14 -10.97 -0.92
C GLY A 110 -16.26 -11.67 -1.94
N LEU A 111 -15.98 -10.98 -3.04
CA LEU A 111 -15.01 -11.43 -4.04
C LEU A 111 -13.60 -11.32 -3.45
N VAL A 112 -12.69 -12.15 -3.90
CA VAL A 112 -11.27 -12.08 -3.54
C VAL A 112 -10.54 -12.09 -4.85
N ASP A 113 -9.69 -11.11 -5.08
CA ASP A 113 -8.78 -11.19 -6.20
C ASP A 113 -7.34 -11.10 -5.74
N LEU A 114 -6.51 -11.59 -6.63
CA LEU A 114 -5.20 -12.13 -6.34
C LEU A 114 -4.19 -11.29 -7.09
N TYR A 115 -3.13 -10.91 -6.40
CA TYR A 115 -2.02 -10.14 -6.98
C TYR A 115 -0.80 -11.05 -7.24
N ASN A 116 -1.06 -12.30 -7.63
CA ASN A 116 -0.03 -13.31 -7.80
C ASN A 116 0.78 -13.04 -9.08
N GLY A 117 2.10 -12.89 -8.95
CA GLY A 117 3.03 -12.70 -10.07
C GLY A 117 3.38 -11.23 -10.34
N GLN A 118 2.76 -10.29 -9.64
CA GLN A 118 2.98 -8.85 -9.78
C GLN A 118 3.71 -8.24 -8.56
N GLU A 119 4.08 -9.06 -7.57
CA GLU A 119 4.62 -8.60 -6.28
C GLU A 119 5.87 -7.73 -6.44
N ALA A 120 6.68 -8.00 -7.46
CA ALA A 120 7.88 -7.24 -7.78
C ALA A 120 7.59 -5.78 -8.18
N VAL A 121 6.49 -5.53 -8.90
CA VAL A 121 6.09 -4.18 -9.34
C VAL A 121 5.70 -3.35 -8.12
N SER A 122 4.79 -3.86 -7.31
CA SER A 122 4.39 -3.25 -6.04
C SER A 122 5.61 -2.92 -5.18
N THR A 123 6.42 -3.94 -4.86
CA THR A 123 7.58 -3.82 -3.97
C THR A 123 8.59 -2.80 -4.48
N GLY A 124 8.95 -2.86 -5.76
CA GLY A 124 9.97 -2.01 -6.35
C GLY A 124 9.62 -0.53 -6.30
N PHE A 125 8.38 -0.17 -6.62
CA PHE A 125 7.94 1.23 -6.53
C PHE A 125 7.76 1.69 -5.08
N ILE A 126 7.15 0.85 -4.25
CA ILE A 126 6.74 1.24 -2.89
C ILE A 126 7.93 1.41 -1.95
N LYS A 127 8.95 0.54 -2.04
CA LYS A 127 10.14 0.66 -1.18
C LYS A 127 11.00 1.89 -1.47
N LEU A 128 10.82 2.51 -2.64
CA LEU A 128 11.47 3.77 -2.99
C LEU A 128 10.73 5.00 -2.43
N LEU A 129 9.48 4.84 -1.99
CA LEU A 129 8.67 5.93 -1.46
C LEU A 129 9.05 6.30 -0.02
N LYS A 130 8.83 7.56 0.32
CA LYS A 130 8.78 8.01 1.72
C LYS A 130 7.47 7.59 2.38
N GLN A 131 7.44 7.62 3.71
CA GLN A 131 6.22 7.35 4.48
C GLN A 131 5.09 8.35 4.18
N GLN A 132 5.44 9.59 3.86
CA GLN A 132 4.51 10.68 3.53
C GLN A 132 3.95 10.62 2.11
N ASP A 133 4.55 9.82 1.23
CA ASP A 133 4.11 9.67 -0.14
C ASP A 133 2.84 8.80 -0.17
N SER A 134 1.86 9.23 -0.96
CA SER A 134 0.56 8.59 -1.01
C SER A 134 0.52 7.54 -2.10
N ILE A 135 -0.18 6.43 -1.83
CA ILE A 135 -0.50 5.45 -2.87
C ILE A 135 -2.01 5.41 -3.07
N VAL A 136 -2.41 5.36 -4.34
CA VAL A 136 -3.76 5.06 -4.79
C VAL A 136 -3.65 3.88 -5.74
N TYR A 137 -4.60 2.97 -5.65
CA TYR A 137 -4.67 1.82 -6.52
C TYR A 137 -6.13 1.65 -6.97
N ALA A 138 -6.30 1.17 -8.19
CA ALA A 138 -7.60 0.76 -8.69
C ALA A 138 -8.00 -0.57 -8.04
N TYR A 139 -7.28 -1.63 -8.38
CA TYR A 139 -7.48 -2.99 -7.89
C TYR A 139 -6.46 -3.95 -8.54
N PRO A 140 -5.95 -5.03 -7.89
CA PRO A 140 -5.95 -5.39 -6.46
C PRO A 140 -4.90 -4.62 -5.64
N ASP A 141 -5.04 -4.68 -4.31
CA ASP A 141 -4.43 -3.67 -3.44
C ASP A 141 -3.67 -4.13 -2.19
N HIS A 142 -3.97 -5.34 -1.75
CA HIS A 142 -3.50 -5.88 -0.51
C HIS A 142 -1.97 -5.98 -0.47
N VAL A 143 -1.32 -6.28 -1.59
CA VAL A 143 0.15 -6.36 -1.65
C VAL A 143 0.77 -4.97 -1.57
N GLN A 144 0.18 -3.96 -2.22
CA GLN A 144 0.65 -2.58 -2.17
C GLN A 144 0.49 -2.00 -0.75
N ALA A 145 -0.68 -2.22 -0.14
CA ALA A 145 -0.92 -1.82 1.24
C ALA A 145 0.07 -2.48 2.21
N LEU A 146 0.33 -3.78 2.02
CA LEU A 146 1.31 -4.54 2.80
C LEU A 146 2.73 -4.00 2.62
N SER A 147 3.17 -3.76 1.38
CA SER A 147 4.48 -3.19 1.07
C SER A 147 4.67 -1.79 1.67
N LYS A 148 3.60 -0.99 1.78
CA LYS A 148 3.61 0.32 2.49
C LYS A 148 3.62 0.20 4.01
N GLY A 149 3.52 -1.00 4.56
CA GLY A 149 3.65 -1.28 5.98
C GLY A 149 2.32 -1.54 6.69
N VAL A 150 1.18 -1.58 5.99
CA VAL A 150 -0.08 -1.97 6.61
C VAL A 150 0.05 -3.41 7.11
N PRO A 151 -0.24 -3.68 8.39
CA PRO A 151 0.01 -5.00 8.96
C PRO A 151 -0.88 -6.06 8.28
N ALA A 152 -0.27 -7.18 7.89
CA ALA A 152 -0.96 -8.31 7.25
C ALA A 152 -2.21 -8.78 8.03
N ARG A 153 -2.15 -8.72 9.37
CA ARG A 153 -3.29 -9.05 10.23
C ARG A 153 -4.49 -8.13 10.01
N ALA A 154 -4.25 -6.82 9.83
CA ALA A 154 -5.33 -5.87 9.60
C ALA A 154 -5.93 -6.06 8.20
N ILE A 155 -5.10 -6.32 7.19
CA ILE A 155 -5.53 -6.67 5.83
C ILE A 155 -6.43 -7.92 5.83
N LEU A 156 -5.97 -9.01 6.44
CA LEU A 156 -6.76 -10.25 6.53
C LEU A 156 -8.01 -10.09 7.41
N SER A 157 -7.97 -9.22 8.43
CA SER A 157 -9.15 -8.89 9.23
C SER A 157 -10.19 -8.14 8.41
N GLU A 158 -9.76 -7.21 7.56
CA GLU A 158 -10.63 -6.46 6.67
C GLU A 158 -11.30 -7.39 5.64
N LEU A 159 -10.52 -8.28 5.04
CA LEU A 159 -11.00 -9.31 4.12
C LEU A 159 -12.09 -10.20 4.75
N LEU A 160 -11.89 -10.62 5.99
CA LEU A 160 -12.84 -11.43 6.76
C LEU A 160 -13.97 -10.60 7.41
N ARG A 161 -14.08 -9.31 7.07
CA ARG A 161 -15.09 -8.38 7.58
C ARG A 161 -15.11 -8.28 9.11
N LYS A 162 -13.94 -8.37 9.74
CA LYS A 162 -13.77 -8.23 11.19
C LYS A 162 -13.61 -6.77 11.57
N ALA A 163 -14.10 -6.41 12.76
CA ALA A 163 -13.97 -5.05 13.31
C ALA A 163 -12.52 -4.59 13.49
N THR A 164 -11.56 -5.52 13.55
CA THR A 164 -10.11 -5.25 13.65
C THR A 164 -9.46 -4.95 12.30
N GLY A 165 -10.21 -4.93 11.20
CA GLY A 165 -9.71 -4.52 9.89
C GLY A 165 -9.43 -3.01 9.80
N CYS A 166 -8.68 -2.61 8.79
CA CYS A 166 -8.27 -1.21 8.58
C CYS A 166 -9.47 -0.25 8.48
N CYS A 167 -10.56 -0.72 7.87
CA CYS A 167 -11.82 -0.01 7.65
C CYS A 167 -12.96 -0.62 8.48
N ARG A 168 -12.62 -1.36 9.55
CA ARG A 168 -13.58 -2.07 10.43
C ARG A 168 -14.42 -3.12 9.72
N GLY A 169 -13.89 -3.74 8.66
CA GLY A 169 -14.55 -4.82 7.92
C GLY A 169 -15.60 -4.35 6.90
N GLN A 170 -15.59 -3.07 6.54
CA GLN A 170 -16.50 -2.47 5.57
C GLN A 170 -15.91 -2.42 4.14
N GLY A 171 -14.59 -2.30 4.00
CA GLY A 171 -13.90 -2.21 2.71
C GLY A 171 -13.66 -3.57 2.06
N GLY A 172 -13.64 -4.65 2.84
CA GLY A 172 -13.48 -6.01 2.31
C GLY A 172 -12.13 -6.22 1.60
N SER A 173 -12.15 -6.96 0.50
CA SER A 173 -10.96 -7.27 -0.32
C SER A 173 -10.56 -6.17 -1.30
N LEU A 174 -11.48 -5.28 -1.65
CA LEU A 174 -11.29 -4.32 -2.74
C LEU A 174 -10.86 -2.92 -2.23
N ASN A 175 -11.09 -2.62 -0.95
CA ASN A 175 -10.94 -1.27 -0.42
C ASN A 175 -10.16 -1.24 0.91
N ILE A 176 -8.83 -1.35 0.84
CA ILE A 176 -7.93 -1.28 2.00
C ILE A 176 -7.43 0.15 2.23
N PHE A 177 -8.16 0.94 3.00
CA PHE A 177 -7.73 2.28 3.36
C PHE A 177 -6.85 2.29 4.64
N SER A 178 -5.76 3.05 4.64
CA SER A 178 -4.96 3.29 5.85
C SER A 178 -4.35 4.70 5.86
N ARG A 179 -4.91 5.56 6.71
CA ARG A 179 -4.44 6.94 6.88
C ARG A 179 -3.01 7.03 7.41
N GLU A 180 -2.62 6.15 8.32
CA GLU A 180 -1.29 6.14 8.94
C GLU A 180 -0.17 5.85 7.93
N HIS A 181 -0.49 5.01 6.94
CA HIS A 181 0.46 4.56 5.92
C HIS A 181 0.30 5.33 4.59
N ASN A 182 -0.54 6.37 4.57
CA ASN A 182 -0.94 7.13 3.37
C ASN A 182 -1.40 6.24 2.20
N VAL A 183 -2.14 5.19 2.56
CA VAL A 183 -2.80 4.28 1.63
C VAL A 183 -4.22 4.78 1.45
N LEU A 184 -4.49 5.39 0.30
CA LEU A 184 -5.76 6.08 0.05
C LEU A 184 -6.91 5.15 -0.37
N GLY A 185 -6.66 3.85 -0.40
CA GLY A 185 -7.69 2.85 -0.58
C GLY A 185 -7.84 2.40 -2.03
N GLY A 186 -8.66 1.37 -2.16
CA GLY A 186 -9.05 0.76 -3.43
C GLY A 186 -10.45 1.09 -3.70
N LEU A 187 -10.67 1.29 -4.98
CA LEU A 187 -11.89 1.88 -5.43
C LEU A 187 -12.59 0.80 -6.23
N ASP A 188 -13.87 0.66 -5.97
CA ASP A 188 -14.67 -0.42 -6.54
C ASP A 188 -14.67 -0.36 -8.07
N PHE A 189 -14.44 0.82 -8.65
CA PHE A 189 -14.27 1.01 -10.07
C PHE A 189 -12.81 1.22 -10.47
N ILE A 190 -12.41 0.49 -11.51
CA ILE A 190 -11.03 0.45 -12.00
C ILE A 190 -10.47 1.83 -12.38
N TRP A 191 -11.31 2.79 -12.76
CA TRP A 191 -10.88 4.12 -13.23
C TRP A 191 -10.85 5.19 -12.15
N GLU A 192 -11.52 4.98 -11.01
CA GLU A 192 -11.72 6.03 -9.99
C GLU A 192 -10.41 6.45 -9.31
N GLY A 193 -9.43 5.55 -9.24
CA GLY A 193 -8.15 5.84 -8.59
C GLY A 193 -7.33 6.91 -9.29
N ILE A 194 -7.45 7.03 -10.60
CA ILE A 194 -6.64 7.95 -11.42
C ILE A 194 -6.95 9.43 -11.09
N PRO A 195 -8.22 9.89 -11.11
CA PRO A 195 -8.54 11.27 -10.74
C PRO A 195 -8.28 11.56 -9.26
N ILE A 196 -8.49 10.58 -8.37
CA ILE A 196 -8.19 10.74 -6.93
C ILE A 196 -6.69 10.97 -6.72
N ALA A 197 -5.84 10.14 -7.34
CA ALA A 197 -4.39 10.31 -7.26
C ALA A 197 -3.95 11.67 -7.81
N THR A 198 -4.54 12.10 -8.93
CA THR A 198 -4.26 13.40 -9.56
C THR A 198 -4.62 14.55 -8.61
N GLY A 199 -5.76 14.46 -7.93
CA GLY A 199 -6.18 15.44 -6.92
C GLY A 199 -5.26 15.49 -5.70
N VAL A 200 -4.75 14.33 -5.25
CA VAL A 200 -3.79 14.24 -4.14
C VAL A 200 -2.46 14.85 -4.53
N ALA A 201 -1.97 14.58 -5.74
CA ALA A 201 -0.75 15.21 -6.26
C ALA A 201 -0.91 16.73 -6.39
N PHE A 202 -2.08 17.19 -6.84
CA PHE A 202 -2.41 18.62 -6.85
C PHE A 202 -2.39 19.22 -5.44
N ARG A 203 -2.94 18.53 -4.44
CA ARG A 203 -2.90 18.97 -3.04
C ARG A 203 -1.46 19.15 -2.54
N SER A 204 -0.57 18.20 -2.83
CA SER A 204 0.85 18.30 -2.46
C SER A 204 1.52 19.52 -3.08
N LYS A 205 1.27 19.76 -4.38
CA LYS A 205 1.77 20.94 -5.09
C LYS A 205 1.19 22.24 -4.52
N TYR A 206 -0.12 22.28 -4.27
CA TYR A 206 -0.82 23.46 -3.74
C TYR A 206 -0.30 23.86 -2.36
N LYS A 207 -0.09 22.88 -1.47
CA LYS A 207 0.52 23.11 -0.16
C LYS A 207 1.90 23.73 -0.24
N ARG A 208 2.72 23.25 -1.18
CA ARG A 208 4.07 23.77 -1.40
C ARG A 208 4.07 25.19 -1.99
N GLU A 209 3.31 25.42 -3.05
CA GLU A 209 3.38 26.67 -3.83
C GLU A 209 2.50 27.80 -3.28
N VAL A 210 1.27 27.46 -2.86
CA VAL A 210 0.26 28.45 -2.45
C VAL A 210 0.27 28.65 -0.94
N LEU A 211 0.25 27.55 -0.18
CA LEU A 211 0.27 27.62 1.29
C LEU A 211 1.69 27.81 1.87
N LYS A 212 2.72 27.74 1.02
CA LYS A 212 4.14 27.94 1.37
C LYS A 212 4.61 27.03 2.52
N GLU A 213 4.08 25.82 2.61
CA GLU A 213 4.57 24.79 3.53
C GLU A 213 5.93 24.27 3.03
N ALA A 214 7.02 24.56 3.76
CA ALA A 214 8.39 24.28 3.33
C ALA A 214 8.70 22.78 3.15
N ASP A 215 8.00 21.90 3.86
CA ASP A 215 8.28 20.45 3.91
C ASP A 215 7.37 19.60 3.01
N CYS A 216 6.62 20.22 2.09
CA CYS A 216 5.68 19.52 1.21
C CYS A 216 6.33 19.01 -0.10
N ASP A 217 7.16 17.97 0.02
CA ASP A 217 7.72 17.21 -1.10
C ASP A 217 7.20 15.77 -1.11
N GLN A 218 5.88 15.65 -1.25
CA GLN A 218 5.14 14.39 -1.32
C GLN A 218 4.84 14.04 -2.78
N VAL A 219 5.08 12.78 -3.14
CA VAL A 219 4.74 12.20 -4.44
C VAL A 219 3.54 11.27 -4.28
N THR A 220 2.70 11.20 -5.31
CA THR A 220 1.58 10.24 -5.36
C THR A 220 1.86 9.18 -6.40
N LEU A 221 1.71 7.90 -6.04
CA LEU A 221 1.67 6.80 -7.01
C LEU A 221 0.22 6.43 -7.32
N ALA A 222 -0.09 6.28 -8.60
CA ALA A 222 -1.36 5.77 -9.08
C ALA A 222 -1.12 4.43 -9.79
N PHE A 223 -1.51 3.32 -9.14
CA PHE A 223 -1.45 1.98 -9.73
C PHE A 223 -2.78 1.65 -10.41
N PHE A 224 -2.72 1.17 -11.65
CA PHE A 224 -3.90 0.72 -12.37
C PHE A 224 -3.52 -0.23 -13.50
N TRP A 225 -4.47 -1.05 -13.92
CA TRP A 225 -4.29 -2.03 -14.99
C TRP A 225 -4.19 -1.37 -16.37
N HIS A 226 -3.51 -1.98 -17.33
CA HIS A 226 -3.46 -1.52 -18.73
C HIS A 226 -4.83 -1.32 -19.37
N GLY A 227 -5.79 -2.21 -19.08
CA GLY A 227 -7.18 -2.05 -19.53
C GLY A 227 -7.87 -0.80 -18.95
N THR A 228 -7.25 -0.16 -17.96
CA THR A 228 -7.61 1.13 -17.38
C THR A 228 -6.95 2.32 -18.13
N CYS A 229 -6.39 2.11 -19.32
CA CYS A 229 -5.85 3.19 -20.16
C CYS A 229 -6.86 3.71 -21.19
N ASP A 230 -7.87 2.92 -21.57
CA ASP A 230 -8.79 3.25 -22.67
C ASP A 230 -9.90 4.26 -22.32
N ASN A 231 -10.04 4.66 -21.06
CA ASN A 231 -11.06 5.60 -20.60
C ASN A 231 -10.57 7.04 -20.69
N VAL A 232 -11.52 7.92 -21.00
CA VAL A 232 -11.34 9.38 -21.08
C VAL A 232 -10.69 9.95 -19.83
N GLN A 233 -11.08 9.47 -18.64
CA GLN A 233 -10.55 9.97 -17.36
C GLN A 233 -9.03 9.86 -17.27
N PHE A 234 -8.42 8.82 -17.85
CA PHE A 234 -6.97 8.67 -17.86
C PHE A 234 -6.29 9.78 -18.65
N TYR A 235 -6.78 10.06 -19.87
CA TYR A 235 -6.24 11.12 -20.73
C TYR A 235 -6.44 12.52 -20.14
N GLU A 236 -7.58 12.78 -19.52
CA GLU A 236 -7.83 14.05 -18.82
C GLU A 236 -6.84 14.25 -17.67
N CYS A 237 -6.64 13.22 -16.84
CA CYS A 237 -5.72 13.27 -15.72
C CYS A 237 -4.27 13.42 -16.18
N LEU A 238 -3.85 12.72 -17.25
CA LEU A 238 -2.52 12.89 -17.85
C LEU A 238 -2.30 14.33 -18.34
N ASN A 239 -3.27 14.89 -19.04
CA ASN A 239 -3.17 16.25 -19.56
C ASN A 239 -3.07 17.27 -18.42
N VAL A 240 -3.90 17.13 -17.39
CA VAL A 240 -3.86 17.99 -16.18
C VAL A 240 -2.53 17.82 -15.44
N ALA A 241 -2.06 16.59 -15.25
CA ALA A 241 -0.78 16.31 -14.60
C ALA A 241 0.40 16.93 -15.35
N ALA A 242 0.41 16.84 -16.69
CA ALA A 242 1.45 17.44 -17.52
C ALA A 242 1.40 18.97 -17.52
N LEU A 243 0.20 19.54 -17.74
CA LEU A 243 -0.02 20.99 -17.77
C LEU A 243 0.38 21.65 -16.46
N TRP A 244 -0.01 21.05 -15.33
CA TRP A 244 0.26 21.58 -14.00
C TRP A 244 1.55 21.04 -13.39
N LYS A 245 2.31 20.18 -14.07
CA LYS A 245 3.56 19.58 -13.56
C LYS A 245 3.36 18.96 -12.17
N LEU A 246 2.35 18.11 -12.04
CA LEU A 246 1.99 17.50 -10.76
C LEU A 246 3.02 16.44 -10.33
N PRO A 247 3.28 16.28 -9.01
CA PRO A 247 4.17 15.25 -8.47
C PRO A 247 3.45 13.88 -8.40
N ILE A 248 3.12 13.32 -9.56
CA ILE A 248 2.43 12.04 -9.71
C ILE A 248 3.21 11.09 -10.61
N VAL A 249 3.19 9.80 -10.28
CA VAL A 249 3.67 8.73 -11.14
C VAL A 249 2.53 7.77 -11.42
N PHE A 250 2.20 7.62 -12.70
CA PHE A 250 1.23 6.65 -13.17
C PHE A 250 1.93 5.32 -13.44
N VAL A 251 1.56 4.28 -12.71
CA VAL A 251 2.10 2.93 -12.83
C VAL A 251 1.06 2.06 -13.53
N VAL A 252 1.31 1.77 -14.80
CA VAL A 252 0.45 0.91 -15.61
C VAL A 252 0.92 -0.53 -15.46
N GLU A 253 0.08 -1.36 -14.85
CA GLU A 253 0.35 -2.77 -14.68
C GLU A 253 -0.26 -3.56 -15.84
N ASN A 254 0.59 -4.29 -16.55
CA ASN A 254 0.16 -5.18 -17.61
C ASN A 254 0.53 -6.61 -17.23
N SER A 255 -0.47 -7.43 -16.91
CA SER A 255 -0.28 -8.87 -16.86
C SER A 255 -1.01 -9.47 -18.04
N VAL A 256 -0.22 -9.94 -18.98
CA VAL A 256 -0.67 -10.86 -20.02
C VAL A 256 -0.55 -12.27 -19.46
#